data_AF-Q6MTD8-F1
#
_entry.id   AF-Q6MTD8-F1
#
_cell.length_a   1.000
_cell.length_b   1.000
_cell.length_c   1.000
_cell.angle_alpha   90.00
_cell.angle_beta   90.00
_cell.angle_gamma   90.00
#
_symmetry.space_group_name_H-M   'P 1'
#
loop_
_entity.id
_entity.type
_entity.pdbx_description
1 polymer ?
#
loop_
_entity_poly.entity_id
_entity_poly.type
_entity_poly.pdbx_seq_one_letter_code
_entity_poly.pdbx_strand_id
1 'polypeptide(L)'
;MQIPIIKPKKGPPLTIEEISEIKQHSSYEKSYLKTFNKYKKKVEHRIYFKTSFWWDIFIIALAALANTITTDYFILATGDTGLFPGGTATIARFLSIVLDKHITSISTSSSFFIFLFIVNLPFFVFGFIKVGIKFTLTSLLYILLSIGWDQIITRLPIINPNEWSLIINYELISSLPTEWSSKLWLFVFSIFGGFFLGTTYSLTYRVGSSTAGTDFISSYVSKKYNKQIGSINMKINFTLLLFLLF
;
A
#
# COMPACT_ATOMS: atom_id res chain seq x y z
N MET A 1 35.46 -0.68 -44.10
CA MET A 1 35.48 0.80 -44.18
C MET A 1 34.37 1.32 -43.28
N GLN A 2 34.71 1.80 -42.07
CA GLN A 2 33.72 2.34 -41.13
C GLN A 2 33.47 3.81 -41.48
N ILE A 3 32.22 4.16 -41.80
CA ILE A 3 31.83 5.54 -42.07
C ILE A 3 31.86 6.30 -40.75
N PRO A 4 32.65 7.38 -40.61
CA PRO A 4 32.74 8.12 -39.37
C PRO A 4 31.42 8.82 -39.08
N ILE A 5 30.87 8.60 -37.88
CA ILE A 5 29.67 9.29 -37.39
C ILE A 5 30.06 10.73 -37.06
N ILE A 6 29.86 11.65 -38.01
CA ILE A 6 30.06 13.09 -37.81
C ILE A 6 28.92 13.59 -36.90
N LYS A 7 29.24 13.90 -35.64
CA LYS A 7 28.30 14.64 -34.78
C LYS A 7 28.10 16.04 -35.37
N PRO A 8 26.86 16.51 -35.59
CA PRO A 8 26.65 17.84 -36.15
C PRO A 8 27.25 18.90 -35.21
N LYS A 9 28.06 19.81 -35.78
CA LYS A 9 28.55 21.00 -35.07
C LYS A 9 27.35 21.82 -34.62
N LYS A 10 27.36 22.32 -33.37
CA LYS A 10 26.37 23.30 -32.91
C LYS A 10 26.46 24.53 -33.81
N GLY A 11 25.38 24.84 -34.53
CA GLY A 11 25.29 26.05 -35.35
C GLY A 11 25.34 27.33 -34.49
N PRO A 12 25.53 28.49 -35.13
CA PRO A 12 25.45 29.78 -34.46
C PRO A 12 24.08 29.98 -33.78
N PRO A 13 24.00 30.80 -32.71
CA PRO A 13 22.72 31.15 -32.10
C PRO A 13 21.84 31.90 -33.10
N LEU A 14 20.53 31.62 -33.06
CA LEU A 14 19.53 32.26 -33.91
C LEU A 14 19.45 33.77 -33.62
N THR A 15 19.18 34.55 -34.66
CA THR A 15 18.88 35.98 -34.55
C THR A 15 17.48 36.21 -33.96
N ILE A 16 17.22 37.43 -33.49
CA ILE A 16 15.92 37.80 -32.89
C ILE A 16 14.78 37.66 -33.92
N GLU A 17 15.05 38.00 -35.17
CA GLU A 17 14.12 37.92 -36.30
C GLU A 17 13.75 36.46 -36.60
N GLU A 18 14.74 35.59 -36.73
CA GLU A 18 14.53 34.14 -36.92
C GLU A 18 13.72 33.52 -35.77
N ILE A 19 13.99 33.94 -34.51
CA ILE A 19 13.21 33.48 -33.36
C ILE A 19 11.75 33.94 -33.44
N SER A 20 11.50 35.17 -33.90
CA SER A 20 10.15 35.71 -34.03
C SER A 20 9.34 34.99 -35.10
N GLU A 21 9.95 34.67 -36.24
CA GLU A 21 9.36 33.91 -37.34
C GLU A 21 8.99 32.49 -36.89
N ILE A 22 9.92 31.81 -36.20
CA ILE A 22 9.69 30.47 -35.64
C ILE A 22 8.51 30.47 -34.66
N LYS A 23 8.37 31.51 -33.83
CA LYS A 23 7.27 31.64 -32.84
C LYS A 23 5.90 31.83 -33.48
N GLN A 24 5.83 32.46 -34.66
CA GLN A 24 4.58 32.69 -35.38
C GLN A 24 4.08 31.44 -36.12
N HIS A 25 4.95 30.44 -36.32
CA HIS A 25 4.57 29.20 -36.99
C HIS A 25 3.47 28.45 -36.21
N SER A 26 2.44 27.99 -36.90
CA SER A 26 1.26 27.33 -36.31
C SER A 26 1.57 26.09 -35.46
N SER A 27 2.70 25.43 -35.74
CA SER A 27 3.16 24.24 -34.99
C SER A 27 4.07 24.55 -33.79
N TYR A 28 4.46 25.82 -33.59
CA TYR A 28 5.43 26.21 -32.56
C TYR A 28 4.93 25.87 -31.16
N GLU A 29 3.73 26.32 -30.80
CA GLU A 29 3.18 26.13 -29.45
C GLU A 29 3.09 24.64 -29.08
N LYS A 30 2.57 23.82 -29.99
CA LYS A 30 2.49 22.36 -29.80
C LYS A 30 3.87 21.73 -29.61
N SER A 31 4.86 22.15 -30.39
CA SER A 31 6.24 21.65 -30.31
C SER A 31 6.95 22.11 -29.04
N TYR A 32 6.74 23.37 -28.65
CA TYR A 32 7.22 23.97 -27.41
C TYR A 32 6.64 23.23 -26.21
N LEU A 33 5.32 23.09 -26.11
CA LEU A 33 4.66 22.40 -25.00
C LEU A 33 5.11 20.95 -24.88
N LYS A 34 5.22 20.23 -26.01
CA LYS A 34 5.74 18.85 -26.02
C LYS A 34 7.16 18.77 -25.45
N THR A 35 8.03 19.68 -25.87
CA THR A 35 9.44 19.72 -25.46
C THR A 35 9.59 20.15 -24.00
N PHE A 36 8.91 21.22 -23.61
CA PHE A 36 8.86 21.72 -22.24
C PHE A 36 8.35 20.64 -21.28
N ASN A 37 7.22 19.98 -21.59
CA ASN A 37 6.68 18.91 -20.76
C ASN A 37 7.64 17.70 -20.64
N LYS A 38 8.35 17.36 -21.73
CA LYS A 38 9.38 16.31 -21.70
C LYS A 38 10.52 16.65 -20.74
N TYR A 39 11.05 17.88 -20.78
CA TYR A 39 12.14 18.30 -19.90
C TYR A 39 11.66 18.53 -18.45
N LYS A 40 10.48 19.13 -18.26
CA LYS A 40 9.82 19.29 -16.96
C LYS A 40 9.72 17.94 -16.24
N LYS A 41 9.16 16.92 -16.90
CA LYS A 41 9.07 15.55 -16.35
C LYS A 41 10.44 14.97 -15.99
N LYS A 42 11.48 15.21 -16.80
CA LYS A 42 12.85 14.76 -16.53
C LYS A 42 13.46 15.46 -15.30
N VAL A 43 13.12 16.72 -15.06
CA VAL A 43 13.55 17.48 -13.88
C VAL A 43 12.79 17.00 -12.64
N GLU A 44 11.46 16.87 -12.72
CA GLU A 44 10.61 16.36 -11.63
C GLU A 44 11.06 14.98 -11.15
N HIS A 45 11.34 14.04 -12.05
CA HIS A 45 11.88 12.73 -11.68
C HIS A 45 13.21 12.85 -10.94
N ARG A 46 14.14 13.69 -11.42
CA ARG A 46 15.46 13.86 -10.77
C ARG A 46 15.35 14.48 -9.39
N ILE A 47 14.47 15.47 -9.23
CA ILE A 47 14.21 16.09 -7.92
C ILE A 47 13.62 15.05 -6.99
N TYR A 48 12.59 14.31 -7.42
CA TYR A 48 11.96 13.27 -6.63
C TYR A 48 12.96 12.24 -6.07
N PHE A 49 13.83 11.70 -6.92
CA PHE A 49 14.85 10.73 -6.48
C PHE A 49 15.89 11.33 -5.52
N LYS A 50 16.15 12.64 -5.62
CA LYS A 50 17.10 13.33 -4.75
C LYS A 50 16.52 13.67 -3.37
N THR A 51 15.24 14.05 -3.30
CA THR A 51 14.67 14.65 -2.08
C THR A 51 13.63 13.79 -1.39
N SER A 52 12.78 13.09 -2.13
CA SER A 52 11.57 12.48 -1.57
C SER A 52 11.63 10.95 -1.54
N PHE A 53 12.37 10.34 -2.46
CA PHE A 53 12.38 8.88 -2.62
C PHE A 53 12.73 8.11 -1.34
N TRP A 54 13.83 8.45 -0.67
CA TRP A 54 14.23 7.78 0.58
C TRP A 54 13.25 8.02 1.72
N TRP A 55 12.60 9.18 1.72
CA TRP A 55 11.61 9.53 2.72
C TRP A 55 10.30 8.79 2.51
N ASP A 56 9.88 8.62 1.26
CA ASP A 56 8.75 7.76 0.91
C ASP A 56 9.04 6.31 1.34
N ILE A 57 10.23 5.78 1.06
CA ILE A 57 10.63 4.42 1.49
C ILE A 57 10.60 4.26 3.01
N PHE A 58 11.17 5.23 3.75
CA PHE A 58 11.18 5.19 5.20
C PHE A 58 9.75 5.19 5.78
N ILE A 59 8.88 6.05 5.27
CA ILE A 59 7.47 6.10 5.70
C ILE A 59 6.75 4.79 5.35
N ILE A 60 7.02 4.19 4.18
CA ILE A 60 6.45 2.88 3.81
C ILE A 60 6.92 1.79 4.77
N ALA A 61 8.20 1.77 5.14
CA ALA A 61 8.74 0.79 6.08
C ALA A 61 8.13 0.93 7.49
N LEU A 62 7.95 2.17 7.96
CA LEU A 62 7.25 2.45 9.23
C LEU A 62 5.77 2.06 9.17
N ALA A 63 5.08 2.37 8.07
CA ALA A 63 3.69 1.99 7.90
C ALA A 63 3.53 0.47 7.85
N ALA A 64 4.40 -0.23 7.14
CA ALA A 64 4.41 -1.70 7.09
C ALA A 64 4.63 -2.29 8.48
N LEU A 65 5.60 -1.78 9.25
CA LEU A 65 5.85 -2.24 10.62
C LEU A 65 4.64 -2.00 11.52
N ALA A 66 4.07 -0.79 11.48
CA ALA A 66 2.88 -0.45 12.25
C ALA A 66 1.70 -1.37 11.89
N ASN A 67 1.50 -1.66 10.60
CA ASN A 67 0.48 -2.58 10.13
C ASN A 67 0.70 -4.00 10.64
N THR A 68 1.93 -4.49 10.58
CA THR A 68 2.27 -5.84 11.07
C THR A 68 1.99 -5.94 12.57
N ILE A 69 2.45 -4.97 13.37
CA ILE A 69 2.13 -4.92 14.81
C ILE A 69 0.61 -4.90 15.03
N THR A 70 -0.11 -4.06 14.29
CA THR A 70 -1.58 -4.00 14.36
C THR A 70 -2.21 -5.35 14.05
N THR A 71 -1.75 -5.98 12.98
CA THR A 71 -2.34 -7.21 12.46
C THR A 71 -2.06 -8.36 13.41
N ASP A 72 -0.81 -8.55 13.82
CA ASP A 72 -0.41 -9.72 14.61
C ASP A 72 -0.96 -9.65 16.03
N TYR A 73 -0.82 -8.49 16.68
CA TYR A 73 -1.16 -8.35 18.10
C TYR A 73 -2.62 -8.01 18.38
N PHE A 74 -3.32 -7.33 17.47
CA PHE A 74 -4.70 -6.89 17.71
C PHE A 74 -5.73 -7.59 16.84
N ILE A 75 -5.34 -8.12 15.68
CA ILE A 75 -6.29 -8.69 14.72
C ILE A 75 -6.17 -10.21 14.70
N LEU A 76 -4.99 -10.77 14.42
CA LEU A 76 -4.76 -12.23 14.33
C LEU A 76 -4.76 -12.90 15.72
N ALA A 77 -4.24 -12.23 16.75
CA ALA A 77 -4.31 -12.71 18.14
C ALA A 77 -5.74 -12.99 18.66
N THR A 78 -6.78 -12.48 17.99
CA THR A 78 -8.18 -12.76 18.34
C THR A 78 -8.71 -14.11 17.82
N GLY A 79 -7.88 -14.90 17.16
CA GLY A 79 -8.22 -16.25 16.68
C GLY A 79 -9.14 -16.30 15.46
N ASP A 80 -9.61 -17.49 15.09
CA ASP A 80 -10.40 -17.75 13.88
C ASP A 80 -11.73 -16.98 13.82
N THR A 81 -12.34 -16.75 14.98
CA THR A 81 -13.67 -16.11 15.12
C THR A 81 -13.59 -14.64 15.53
N GLY A 82 -12.38 -14.08 15.57
CA GLY A 82 -12.12 -12.73 16.04
C GLY A 82 -12.30 -11.64 14.98
N LEU A 83 -11.50 -10.59 15.10
CA LEU A 83 -11.59 -9.38 14.28
C LEU A 83 -11.09 -9.61 12.86
N PHE A 84 -11.68 -8.99 11.84
CA PHE A 84 -11.17 -9.07 10.47
C PHE A 84 -10.58 -7.72 10.02
N PRO A 85 -9.44 -7.71 9.29
CA PRO A 85 -8.93 -6.49 8.68
C PRO A 85 -9.85 -6.07 7.52
N GLY A 86 -9.81 -4.79 7.13
CA GLY A 86 -10.64 -4.25 6.05
C GLY A 86 -10.17 -4.60 4.63
N GLY A 87 -11.04 -4.37 3.63
CA GLY A 87 -10.72 -4.53 2.21
C GLY A 87 -10.45 -5.97 1.79
N THR A 88 -9.48 -6.19 0.91
CA THR A 88 -9.15 -7.55 0.43
C THR A 88 -8.37 -8.37 1.45
N ALA A 89 -7.84 -7.73 2.50
CA ALA A 89 -7.21 -8.44 3.61
C ALA A 89 -8.22 -9.34 4.35
N THR A 90 -9.52 -9.00 4.34
CA THR A 90 -10.59 -9.88 4.83
C THR A 90 -10.59 -11.21 4.08
N ILE A 91 -10.48 -11.16 2.74
CA ILE A 91 -10.44 -12.35 1.88
C ILE A 91 -9.17 -13.16 2.17
N ALA A 92 -8.03 -12.49 2.31
CA ALA A 92 -6.77 -13.16 2.64
C ALA A 92 -6.82 -13.89 3.98
N ARG A 93 -7.40 -13.25 5.01
CA ARG A 93 -7.62 -13.88 6.33
C ARG A 93 -8.61 -15.03 6.26
N PHE A 94 -9.70 -14.87 5.52
CA PHE A 94 -10.65 -15.95 5.34
C PHE A 94 -9.99 -17.18 4.70
N LEU A 95 -9.21 -16.97 3.63
CA LEU A 95 -8.44 -18.03 2.99
C LEU A 95 -7.40 -18.64 3.94
N SER A 96 -6.71 -17.83 4.75
CA SER A 96 -5.77 -18.37 5.74
C SER A 96 -6.48 -19.26 6.75
N ILE A 97 -7.67 -18.92 7.23
CA ILE A 97 -8.40 -19.76 8.20
C ILE A 97 -8.91 -21.06 7.55
N VAL A 98 -9.45 -20.97 6.33
CA VAL A 98 -10.07 -22.13 5.65
C VAL A 98 -9.03 -23.11 5.11
N LEU A 99 -7.93 -22.64 4.52
CA LEU A 99 -6.95 -23.50 3.85
C LEU A 99 -5.91 -24.07 4.82
N ASP A 100 -5.61 -23.39 5.92
CA ASP A 100 -4.59 -23.84 6.89
C ASP A 100 -5.01 -25.13 7.62
N LYS A 101 -6.33 -25.35 7.78
CA LYS A 101 -6.86 -26.62 8.32
C LYS A 101 -6.67 -27.83 7.40
N HIS A 102 -6.33 -27.63 6.13
CA HIS A 102 -6.32 -28.69 5.12
C HIS A 102 -5.02 -28.85 4.32
N ILE A 103 -4.15 -27.83 4.25
CA ILE A 103 -3.06 -27.80 3.25
C ILE A 103 -1.67 -27.48 3.83
N THR A 104 -1.55 -26.61 4.83
CA THR A 104 -0.25 -26.06 5.28
C THR A 104 0.03 -26.41 6.74
N SER A 105 1.12 -27.13 7.00
CA SER A 105 1.70 -27.32 8.34
C SER A 105 2.40 -26.05 8.89
N ILE A 106 1.97 -24.88 8.43
CA ILE A 106 2.51 -23.55 8.76
C ILE A 106 1.51 -22.89 9.71
N SER A 107 1.98 -22.10 10.68
CA SER A 107 1.08 -21.37 11.59
C SER A 107 0.19 -20.37 10.85
N THR A 108 -1.09 -20.30 11.23
CA THR A 108 -2.15 -19.48 10.63
C THR A 108 -1.78 -18.00 10.43
N SER A 109 -0.98 -17.43 11.34
CA SER A 109 -0.52 -16.04 11.26
C SER A 109 0.43 -15.78 10.09
N SER A 110 1.36 -16.69 9.80
CA SER A 110 2.29 -16.54 8.67
C SER A 110 1.61 -16.80 7.33
N SER A 111 0.57 -17.65 7.30
CA SER A 111 -0.24 -17.93 6.11
C SER A 111 -1.02 -16.69 5.65
N PHE A 112 -1.48 -15.83 6.58
CA PHE A 112 -2.22 -14.61 6.26
C PHE A 112 -1.49 -13.69 5.27
N PHE A 113 -0.23 -13.36 5.53
CA PHE A 113 0.52 -12.42 4.67
C PHE A 113 0.83 -13.00 3.29
N ILE A 114 0.97 -14.33 3.18
CA ILE A 114 1.12 -15.03 1.90
C ILE A 114 -0.17 -14.91 1.08
N PHE A 115 -1.32 -15.22 1.69
CA PHE A 115 -2.61 -15.05 1.01
C PHE A 115 -2.90 -13.58 0.68
N LEU A 116 -2.47 -12.64 1.53
CA LEU A 116 -2.57 -11.22 1.27
C LEU A 116 -1.82 -10.85 0.00
N PHE A 117 -0.61 -11.36 -0.20
CA PHE A 117 0.13 -11.14 -1.44
C PHE A 117 -0.60 -11.72 -2.65
N ILE A 118 -1.07 -12.98 -2.57
CA ILE A 118 -1.73 -13.69 -3.67
C ILE A 118 -3.02 -12.98 -4.10
N VAL A 119 -3.90 -12.66 -3.15
CA VAL A 119 -5.18 -11.97 -3.41
C VAL A 119 -4.94 -10.59 -4.06
N ASN A 120 -3.80 -9.97 -3.79
CA ASN A 120 -3.46 -8.64 -4.32
C ASN A 120 -2.76 -8.65 -5.69
N LEU A 121 -2.33 -9.81 -6.22
CA LEU A 121 -1.76 -9.92 -7.57
C LEU A 121 -2.61 -9.25 -8.66
N PRO A 122 -3.93 -9.52 -8.79
CA PRO A 122 -4.76 -8.83 -9.79
C PRO A 122 -4.82 -7.31 -9.59
N PHE A 123 -4.77 -6.85 -8.33
CA PHE A 123 -4.76 -5.41 -8.02
C PHE A 123 -3.44 -4.75 -8.38
N PHE A 124 -2.30 -5.45 -8.29
CA PHE A 124 -1.03 -4.93 -8.78
C PHE A 124 -1.05 -4.72 -10.29
N VAL A 125 -1.56 -5.71 -11.03
CA VAL A 125 -1.73 -5.60 -12.50
C VAL A 125 -2.63 -4.41 -12.83
N PHE A 126 -3.78 -4.29 -12.16
CA PHE A 126 -4.67 -3.14 -12.30
C PHE A 126 -3.96 -1.82 -11.96
N GLY A 127 -3.16 -1.78 -10.90
CA GLY A 127 -2.39 -0.62 -10.47
C GLY A 127 -1.44 -0.14 -11.54
N PHE A 128 -0.68 -1.05 -12.17
CA PHE A 128 0.24 -0.69 -13.25
C PHE A 128 -0.47 -0.10 -14.47
N ILE A 129 -1.67 -0.61 -14.79
CA ILE A 129 -2.43 -0.19 -15.96
C ILE A 129 -3.21 1.11 -15.72
N LYS A 130 -3.85 1.25 -14.54
CA LYS A 130 -4.86 2.30 -14.29
C LYS A 130 -4.46 3.34 -13.25
N VAL A 131 -3.54 3.02 -12.33
CA VAL A 131 -3.18 3.93 -11.23
C VAL A 131 -1.81 4.58 -11.47
N GLY A 132 -0.78 3.79 -11.77
CA GLY A 132 0.55 4.26 -12.14
C GLY A 132 1.68 3.56 -11.39
N ILE A 133 2.84 3.48 -12.05
CA ILE A 133 4.02 2.73 -11.62
C ILE A 133 4.49 3.04 -10.19
N LYS A 134 4.58 4.32 -9.80
CA LYS A 134 5.04 4.72 -8.46
C LYS A 134 4.15 4.13 -7.37
N PHE A 135 2.84 4.29 -7.52
CA PHE A 135 1.85 3.81 -6.55
C PHE A 135 1.93 2.28 -6.42
N THR A 136 1.97 1.56 -7.54
CA THR A 136 2.02 0.10 -7.51
C THR A 136 3.32 -0.42 -6.90
N LEU A 137 4.48 0.13 -7.28
CA LEU A 137 5.77 -0.32 -6.74
C LEU A 137 5.90 -0.04 -5.24
N THR A 138 5.45 1.13 -4.79
CA THR A 138 5.46 1.46 -3.35
C THR A 138 4.49 0.57 -2.56
N SER A 139 3.33 0.24 -3.13
CA SER A 139 2.36 -0.67 -2.49
C SER A 139 2.85 -2.12 -2.48
N LEU A 140 3.57 -2.55 -3.51
CA LEU A 140 4.25 -3.85 -3.54
C LEU A 140 5.35 -3.90 -2.46
N LEU A 141 6.16 -2.85 -2.37
CA LEU A 141 7.18 -2.72 -1.33
C LEU A 141 6.56 -2.77 0.07
N TYR A 142 5.43 -2.10 0.28
CA TYR A 142 4.69 -2.16 1.54
C TYR A 142 4.31 -3.59 1.93
N ILE A 143 3.74 -4.40 1.01
CA ILE A 143 3.37 -5.79 1.32
C ILE A 143 4.62 -6.62 1.61
N LEU A 144 5.67 -6.48 0.80
CA LEU A 144 6.92 -7.22 1.00
C LEU A 144 7.58 -6.90 2.35
N LEU A 145 7.57 -5.62 2.75
CA LEU A 145 8.06 -5.21 4.07
C LEU A 145 7.15 -5.72 5.18
N SER A 146 5.83 -5.76 4.98
CA SER A 146 4.89 -6.30 5.98
C SER A 146 5.15 -7.79 6.23
N ILE A 147 5.39 -8.57 5.16
CA ILE A 147 5.84 -9.97 5.25
C ILE A 147 7.18 -10.06 5.97
N GLY A 148 8.15 -9.20 5.60
CA GLY A 148 9.46 -9.19 6.25
C GLY A 148 9.38 -8.92 7.75
N TRP A 149 8.55 -7.95 8.16
CA TRP A 149 8.32 -7.63 9.56
C TRP A 149 7.63 -8.77 10.31
N ASP A 150 6.61 -9.40 9.72
CA ASP A 150 5.93 -10.56 10.30
C ASP A 150 6.92 -11.69 10.59
N GLN A 151 7.79 -12.00 9.63
CA GLN A 151 8.82 -13.02 9.80
C GLN A 151 9.87 -12.67 10.86
N ILE A 152 10.18 -11.39 11.05
CA ILE A 152 11.08 -10.93 12.12
C ILE A 152 10.39 -11.08 13.47
N ILE A 153 9.14 -10.61 13.59
CA ILE A 153 8.36 -10.60 14.84
C ILE A 153 8.08 -12.04 15.30
N THR A 154 7.58 -12.90 14.41
CA THR A 154 7.20 -14.29 14.75
C THR A 154 8.40 -15.18 15.10
N ARG A 155 9.62 -14.85 14.62
CA ARG A 155 10.83 -15.65 14.91
C ARG A 155 11.59 -15.23 16.16
N LEU A 156 11.26 -14.08 16.75
CA LEU A 156 11.93 -13.57 17.93
C LEU A 156 11.06 -13.83 19.17
N PRO A 157 11.43 -14.77 20.05
CA PRO A 157 10.59 -15.21 21.18
C PRO A 157 10.11 -14.06 22.08
N ILE A 158 10.98 -13.06 22.26
CA ILE A 158 10.74 -11.91 23.14
C ILE A 158 9.63 -11.00 22.60
N ILE A 159 9.36 -11.02 21.28
CA ILE A 159 8.36 -10.17 20.62
C ILE A 159 7.38 -10.98 19.77
N ASN A 160 7.31 -12.29 19.94
CA ASN A 160 6.36 -13.12 19.21
C ASN A 160 4.98 -13.00 19.89
N PRO A 161 3.91 -12.54 19.21
CA PRO A 161 2.58 -12.39 19.82
C PRO A 161 2.02 -13.69 20.44
N ASN A 162 2.44 -14.86 19.95
CA ASN A 162 1.98 -16.15 20.45
C ASN A 162 2.74 -16.59 21.72
N GLU A 163 3.98 -16.15 21.89
CA GLU A 163 4.84 -16.55 23.02
C GLU A 163 4.89 -15.46 24.10
N TRP A 164 4.85 -14.20 23.68
CA TRP A 164 4.90 -13.03 24.53
C TRP A 164 3.54 -12.33 24.60
N SER A 165 2.87 -12.50 25.73
CA SER A 165 1.60 -11.84 26.06
C SER A 165 1.79 -10.40 26.55
N LEU A 166 2.45 -9.55 25.75
CA LEU A 166 2.52 -8.10 26.01
C LEU A 166 1.11 -7.50 26.13
N ILE A 167 0.20 -8.05 25.33
CA ILE A 167 -1.24 -7.82 25.38
C ILE A 167 -1.85 -9.16 25.78
N ILE A 168 -2.83 -9.07 26.69
CA ILE A 168 -3.54 -10.19 27.31
C ILE A 168 -3.84 -11.32 26.33
N ASN A 169 -3.58 -12.57 26.76
CA ASN A 169 -3.81 -13.75 25.96
C ASN A 169 -5.32 -13.95 25.73
N TYR A 170 -5.79 -13.52 24.56
CA TYR A 170 -7.20 -13.60 24.19
C TYR A 170 -7.70 -15.05 24.12
N GLU A 171 -6.86 -15.98 23.66
CA GLU A 171 -7.20 -17.40 23.58
C GLU A 171 -7.53 -17.96 24.98
N LEU A 172 -6.70 -17.64 25.97
CA LEU A 172 -6.94 -18.01 27.36
C LEU A 172 -8.22 -17.37 27.91
N ILE A 173 -8.48 -16.09 27.61
CA ILE A 173 -9.73 -15.43 28.04
C ILE A 173 -10.96 -16.02 27.37
N SER A 174 -10.86 -16.38 26.09
CA SER A 174 -11.93 -16.99 25.33
C SER A 174 -12.29 -18.40 25.81
N SER A 175 -11.33 -19.08 26.46
CA SER A 175 -11.54 -20.39 27.09
C SER A 175 -12.27 -20.33 28.45
N LEU A 176 -12.36 -19.15 29.07
CA LEU A 176 -13.07 -18.98 30.34
C LEU A 176 -14.59 -18.95 30.10
N PRO A 177 -15.41 -19.57 30.98
CA PRO A 177 -16.87 -19.66 30.82
C PRO A 177 -17.61 -18.31 30.93
N THR A 178 -16.89 -17.20 31.11
CA THR A 178 -17.47 -15.86 31.25
C THR A 178 -17.48 -15.14 29.91
N GLU A 179 -18.53 -15.36 29.09
CA GLU A 179 -18.68 -14.76 27.76
C GLU A 179 -18.58 -13.22 27.71
N TRP A 180 -18.87 -12.54 28.81
CA TRP A 180 -18.73 -11.08 28.89
C TRP A 180 -17.27 -10.63 28.85
N SER A 181 -16.33 -11.43 29.35
CA SER A 181 -14.91 -11.08 29.35
C SER A 181 -14.34 -11.08 27.93
N SER A 182 -14.57 -12.13 27.15
CA SER A 182 -14.07 -12.25 25.78
C SER A 182 -14.64 -11.19 24.84
N LYS A 183 -15.94 -10.89 24.94
CA LYS A 183 -16.58 -9.83 24.14
C LYS A 183 -16.03 -8.42 24.46
N LEU A 184 -15.77 -8.12 25.74
CA LEU A 184 -15.13 -6.87 26.14
C LEU A 184 -13.72 -6.75 25.59
N TRP A 185 -12.94 -7.84 25.61
CA TRP A 185 -11.60 -7.84 25.04
C TRP A 185 -11.60 -7.68 23.53
N LEU A 186 -12.52 -8.33 22.79
CA LEU A 186 -12.69 -8.08 21.35
C LEU A 186 -12.97 -6.60 21.06
N PHE A 187 -13.80 -5.95 21.88
CA PHE A 187 -14.07 -4.53 21.74
C PHE A 187 -12.81 -3.68 21.95
N VAL A 188 -12.03 -3.94 23.00
CA VAL A 188 -10.75 -3.25 23.26
C VAL A 188 -9.77 -3.45 22.11
N PHE A 189 -9.59 -4.70 21.66
CA PHE A 189 -8.74 -5.03 20.52
C PHE A 189 -9.20 -4.32 19.25
N SER A 190 -10.52 -4.16 19.04
CA SER A 190 -11.06 -3.45 17.88
C SER A 190 -10.76 -1.96 17.89
N ILE A 191 -10.78 -1.32 19.06
CA ILE A 191 -10.47 0.11 19.21
C ILE A 191 -9.00 0.36 18.89
N PHE A 192 -8.10 -0.39 19.53
CA PHE A 192 -6.66 -0.22 19.31
C PHE A 192 -6.26 -0.67 17.91
N GLY A 193 -6.76 -1.82 17.45
CA GLY A 193 -6.56 -2.31 16.10
C GLY A 193 -7.01 -1.30 15.05
N GLY A 194 -8.21 -0.72 15.21
CA GLY A 194 -8.72 0.32 14.31
C GLY A 194 -7.90 1.61 14.33
N PHE A 195 -7.45 2.07 15.51
CA PHE A 195 -6.61 3.26 15.65
C PHE A 195 -5.25 3.10 14.96
N PHE A 196 -4.54 2.00 15.22
CA PHE A 196 -3.24 1.75 14.59
C PHE A 196 -3.38 1.47 13.09
N LEU A 197 -4.44 0.77 12.66
CA LEU A 197 -4.72 0.57 11.24
C LEU A 197 -5.01 1.90 10.53
N GLY A 198 -5.75 2.81 11.17
CA GLY A 198 -5.99 4.16 10.65
C GLY A 198 -4.71 5.00 10.52
N THR A 199 -3.77 4.82 11.46
CA THR A 199 -2.44 5.45 11.40
C THR A 199 -1.65 4.92 10.21
N THR A 200 -1.67 3.60 9.99
CA THR A 200 -1.07 2.96 8.81
C THR A 200 -1.66 3.49 7.49
N TYR A 201 -2.99 3.61 7.39
CA TYR A 201 -3.64 4.20 6.21
C TYR A 201 -3.19 5.63 5.97
N SER A 202 -3.08 6.43 7.03
CA SER A 202 -2.64 7.83 6.93
C SER A 202 -1.21 7.95 6.42
N LEU A 203 -0.29 7.10 6.91
CA LEU A 203 1.11 7.09 6.49
C LEU A 203 1.26 6.65 5.02
N THR A 204 0.56 5.58 4.62
CA THR A 204 0.64 5.06 3.24
C THR A 204 0.04 6.04 2.22
N TYR A 205 -1.11 6.65 2.53
CA TYR A 205 -1.73 7.63 1.63
C TYR A 205 -0.91 8.90 1.48
N ARG A 206 -0.19 9.34 2.52
CA ARG A 206 0.68 10.52 2.46
C ARG A 206 1.76 10.42 1.37
N VAL A 207 2.31 9.23 1.15
CA VAL A 207 3.38 8.99 0.16
C VAL A 207 2.85 8.52 -1.20
N GLY A 208 1.52 8.43 -1.34
CA GLY A 208 0.87 7.92 -2.55
C GLY A 208 1.10 6.44 -2.74
N SER A 209 1.03 5.68 -1.64
CA SER A 209 1.03 4.21 -1.60
C SER A 209 -0.32 3.70 -1.08
N SER A 210 -0.41 2.40 -0.83
CA SER A 210 -1.60 1.71 -0.39
C SER A 210 -1.24 0.53 0.50
N THR A 211 -2.17 0.20 1.39
CA THR A 211 -2.12 -1.01 2.23
C THR A 211 -2.59 -2.28 1.52
N ALA A 212 -2.68 -2.21 0.19
CA ALA A 212 -3.24 -3.16 -0.75
C ALA A 212 -4.77 -3.18 -0.86
N GLY A 213 -5.27 -4.02 -1.77
CA GLY A 213 -6.68 -4.33 -1.91
C GLY A 213 -7.53 -3.25 -2.56
N THR A 214 -8.64 -2.93 -1.89
CA THR A 214 -9.63 -1.94 -2.33
C THR A 214 -9.03 -0.54 -2.48
N ASP A 215 -7.89 -0.29 -1.85
CA ASP A 215 -7.11 0.94 -2.02
C ASP A 215 -6.68 1.22 -3.46
N PHE A 216 -6.46 0.18 -4.27
CA PHE A 216 -6.16 0.36 -5.70
C PHE A 216 -7.35 0.99 -6.43
N ILE A 217 -8.56 0.55 -6.08
CA ILE A 217 -9.81 1.08 -6.62
C ILE A 217 -10.02 2.50 -6.09
N SER A 218 -9.86 2.71 -4.78
CA SER A 218 -10.05 4.04 -4.18
C SER A 218 -9.05 5.06 -4.72
N SER A 219 -7.79 4.66 -4.98
CA SER A 219 -6.77 5.49 -5.63
C SER A 219 -7.10 5.82 -7.08
N TYR A 220 -7.58 4.84 -7.85
CA TYR A 220 -8.05 5.09 -9.22
C TYR A 220 -9.21 6.09 -9.25
N VAL A 221 -10.22 5.88 -8.40
CA VAL A 221 -11.38 6.78 -8.28
C VAL A 221 -10.95 8.16 -7.78
N SER A 222 -10.03 8.23 -6.83
CA SER A 222 -9.45 9.48 -6.31
C SER A 222 -8.81 10.29 -7.43
N LYS A 223 -7.97 9.67 -8.27
CA LYS A 223 -7.35 10.33 -9.41
C LYS A 223 -8.35 10.75 -10.48
N LYS A 224 -9.34 9.90 -10.77
CA LYS A 224 -10.33 10.17 -11.82
C LYS A 224 -11.28 11.31 -11.47
N TYR A 225 -11.70 11.40 -10.21
CA TYR A 225 -12.70 12.36 -9.74
C TYR A 225 -12.14 13.48 -8.86
N ASN A 226 -10.82 13.54 -8.68
CA ASN A 226 -10.12 14.51 -7.82
C ASN A 226 -10.71 14.59 -6.40
N LYS A 227 -10.95 13.43 -5.79
CA LYS A 227 -11.50 13.29 -4.43
C LYS A 227 -10.47 12.72 -3.47
N GLN A 228 -10.60 13.02 -2.19
CA GLN A 228 -9.71 12.48 -1.15
C GLN A 228 -9.83 10.94 -1.07
N ILE A 229 -8.70 10.25 -1.21
CA ILE A 229 -8.64 8.77 -1.19
C ILE A 229 -9.24 8.17 0.08
N GLY A 230 -8.94 8.75 1.25
CA GLY A 230 -9.46 8.27 2.53
C GLY A 230 -10.99 8.29 2.62
N SER A 231 -11.63 9.36 2.13
CA SER A 231 -13.10 9.45 2.10
C SER A 231 -13.72 8.39 1.18
N ILE A 232 -13.07 8.08 0.05
CA ILE A 232 -13.52 7.01 -0.85
C ILE A 232 -13.36 5.65 -0.17
N ASN A 233 -12.21 5.38 0.42
CA ASN A 233 -11.95 4.08 1.05
C ASN A 233 -12.89 3.84 2.25
N MET A 234 -13.15 4.89 3.05
CA MET A 234 -14.13 4.82 4.14
C MET A 234 -15.52 4.43 3.63
N LYS A 235 -15.97 5.00 2.51
CA LYS A 235 -17.25 4.62 1.89
C LYS A 235 -17.25 3.18 1.42
N ILE A 236 -16.18 2.73 0.75
CA ILE A 236 -16.05 1.34 0.29
C ILE A 236 -16.11 0.39 1.49
N ASN A 237 -15.31 0.63 2.53
CA ASN A 237 -15.29 -0.21 3.73
C ASN A 237 -16.63 -0.21 4.47
N PHE A 238 -17.32 0.94 4.54
CA PHE A 238 -18.65 1.03 5.14
C PHE A 238 -19.70 0.25 4.33
N THR A 239 -19.66 0.32 3.00
CA THR A 239 -20.53 -0.49 2.14
C THR A 239 -20.25 -1.98 2.29
N LEU A 240 -18.98 -2.38 2.37
CA LEU A 240 -18.59 -3.77 2.65
C LEU A 240 -19.12 -4.24 4.00
N LEU A 241 -19.02 -3.41 5.04
CA LEU A 241 -19.56 -3.70 6.37
C LEU A 241 -21.07 -3.93 6.32
N LEU A 242 -21.82 -3.04 5.65
CA LEU A 242 -23.27 -3.21 5.50
C LEU A 242 -23.60 -4.51 4.78
N PHE A 243 -22.91 -4.80 3.67
CA PHE A 243 -23.13 -6.05 2.93
C PHE A 243 -22.87 -7.30 3.78
N LEU A 244 -21.92 -7.25 4.71
CA LEU A 244 -21.56 -8.40 5.56
C LEU A 244 -22.51 -8.58 6.75
N LEU A 245 -23.27 -7.54 7.11
CA LEU A 245 -24.28 -7.55 8.17
C LEU A 245 -25.66 -8.07 7.72
N PHE A 246 -25.87 -8.21 6.40
CA PHE A 246 -27.11 -8.72 5.79
C PHE A 246 -26.85 -10.05 5.09
#